data_AF-A0A6J1QA72-F1
#
_entry.id   AF-A0A6J1QA72-F1
#
_cell.length_a   1.000
_cell.length_b   1.000
_cell.length_c   1.000
_cell.angle_alpha   90.00
_cell.angle_beta   90.00
_cell.angle_gamma   90.00
#
_symmetry.space_group_name_H-M   'P 1'
#
loop_
_entity.id
_entity.type
_entity.pdbx_description
1 polymer ?
#
loop_
_entity_poly.entity_id
_entity_poly.type
_entity_poly.pdbx_seq_one_letter_code
_entity_poly.pdbx_strand_id
1 'polypeptide(L)'
;MVRPFAKCCQLPALEVHFGGTLLGSVTQEWSFLRAKFYIRDAFGQPVLMIKGPSAVLCSDSIFEVKSVDEQHIVGMIRRHWRGFSEEMFNFTDKFGINFPRDLDVKIKAVLLGATILIDCLYFGRNQNR
;
A
#
# COMPACT_ATOMS: atom_id res chain seq x y z
N MET A 1 5.85 0.94 -16.98
CA MET A 1 6.70 2.16 -16.99
C MET A 1 6.32 2.96 -15.75
N VAL A 2 7.15 2.96 -14.72
CA VAL A 2 6.93 3.77 -13.50
C VAL A 2 7.42 5.18 -13.82
N ARG A 3 6.54 6.19 -13.75
CA ARG A 3 6.90 7.60 -14.01
C ARG A 3 7.00 8.36 -12.68
N PRO A 4 8.18 8.42 -12.04
CA PRO A 4 8.35 9.25 -10.87
C PRO A 4 8.46 10.72 -11.33
N PHE A 5 7.38 11.49 -11.16
CA PHE A 5 7.43 12.95 -11.33
C PHE A 5 7.94 13.58 -10.04
N ALA A 6 9.00 14.38 -10.14
CA ALA A 6 9.61 15.12 -9.04
C ALA A 6 9.25 16.62 -9.14
N LYS A 7 8.37 17.11 -8.26
CA LYS A 7 8.26 18.52 -7.84
C LYS A 7 7.85 18.59 -6.37
N CYS A 8 8.39 19.57 -5.65
CA CYS A 8 8.36 19.81 -4.19
C CYS A 8 7.02 19.66 -3.43
N CYS A 9 5.88 19.49 -4.12
CA CYS A 9 4.55 19.34 -3.53
C CYS A 9 3.77 18.12 -4.08
N GLN A 10 4.41 17.22 -4.83
CA GLN A 10 3.75 16.07 -5.44
C GLN A 10 3.88 14.85 -4.54
N LEU A 11 2.73 14.40 -4.04
CA LEU A 11 2.61 13.16 -3.31
C LEU A 11 2.80 11.98 -4.29
N PRO A 12 3.44 10.87 -3.86
CA PRO A 12 3.73 9.76 -4.74
C PRO A 12 2.44 9.14 -5.30
N ALA A 13 2.50 8.83 -6.58
CA ALA A 13 1.44 8.14 -7.31
C ALA A 13 2.02 6.99 -8.14
N LEU A 14 1.28 5.89 -8.23
CA LEU A 14 1.64 4.70 -9.01
C LEU A 14 0.44 4.27 -9.85
N GLU A 15 0.60 4.19 -11.16
CA GLU A 15 -0.42 3.66 -12.06
C GLU A 15 -0.11 2.20 -12.41
N VAL A 16 -1.14 1.35 -12.36
CA VAL A 16 -1.03 -0.07 -12.70
C VAL A 16 -1.67 -0.31 -14.05
N HIS A 17 -0.88 -0.84 -14.98
CA HIS A 17 -1.30 -1.11 -16.36
C HIS A 17 -1.16 -2.59 -16.70
N PHE A 18 -2.04 -3.09 -17.55
CA PHE A 18 -1.95 -4.42 -18.15
C PHE A 18 -2.19 -4.32 -19.65
N GLY A 19 -1.23 -4.77 -20.47
CA GLY A 19 -1.36 -4.74 -21.94
C GLY A 19 -1.58 -3.34 -22.53
N GLY A 20 -1.14 -2.27 -21.86
CA GLY A 20 -1.39 -0.88 -22.27
C GLY A 20 -2.71 -0.30 -21.77
N THR A 21 -3.58 -1.09 -21.14
CA THR A 21 -4.81 -0.61 -20.48
C THR A 21 -4.53 -0.25 -19.02
N LEU A 22 -5.02 0.91 -18.59
CA LEU A 22 -4.98 1.33 -17.18
C LEU A 22 -5.96 0.47 -16.37
N LEU A 23 -5.47 -0.20 -15.33
CA LEU A 23 -6.30 -0.95 -14.38
C LEU A 23 -6.76 -0.08 -13.20
N GLY A 24 -5.93 0.88 -12.82
CA GLY A 24 -6.19 1.83 -11.74
C GLY A 24 -4.90 2.45 -11.22
N SER A 25 -5.00 3.22 -10.14
CA SER A 25 -3.86 3.93 -9.58
C SER A 25 -3.88 3.98 -8.06
N VAL A 26 -2.70 4.20 -7.50
CA VAL A 26 -2.46 4.43 -6.09
C VAL A 26 -1.99 5.86 -5.96
N THR A 27 -2.67 6.68 -5.17
CA THR A 27 -2.27 8.07 -4.93
C THR A 27 -2.11 8.30 -3.44
N GLN A 28 -0.98 8.85 -3.02
CA GLN A 28 -0.84 9.34 -1.65
C GLN A 28 -1.56 10.69 -1.51
N GLU A 29 -2.28 10.87 -0.42
CA GLU A 29 -2.87 12.15 -0.03
C GLU A 29 -2.27 12.64 1.28
N TRP A 30 -2.16 13.97 1.41
CA TRP A 30 -1.54 14.57 2.57
C TRP A 30 -2.49 14.48 3.76
N SER A 31 -1.96 14.09 4.91
CA SER A 31 -2.71 14.07 6.16
C SER A 31 -1.79 14.42 7.32
N PHE A 32 -2.32 15.21 8.26
CA PHE A 32 -1.56 15.79 9.36
C PHE A 32 -0.89 14.76 10.30
N LEU A 33 -1.45 13.56 10.44
CA LEU A 33 -1.09 12.64 11.54
C LEU A 33 -0.56 11.29 11.06
N ARG A 34 -0.91 10.83 9.86
CA ARG A 34 -0.57 9.51 9.31
C ARG A 34 -0.59 9.55 7.79
N ALA A 35 0.19 8.70 7.12
CA ALA A 35 0.06 8.58 5.67
C ALA A 35 -1.30 7.98 5.28
N LYS A 36 -1.91 8.55 4.24
CA LYS A 36 -3.11 8.02 3.60
C LYS A 36 -2.82 7.79 2.12
N PHE A 37 -3.16 6.61 1.63
CA PHE A 37 -3.14 6.29 0.21
C PHE A 37 -4.54 5.94 -0.25
N TYR A 38 -4.88 6.28 -1.48
CA TYR A 38 -6.13 5.89 -2.11
C TYR A 38 -5.88 4.95 -3.26
N ILE A 39 -6.68 3.89 -3.32
CA ILE A 39 -6.77 2.98 -4.43
C ILE A 39 -7.90 3.47 -5.32
N ARG A 40 -7.53 3.88 -6.52
CA ARG A 40 -8.44 4.41 -7.53
C ARG A 40 -8.61 3.41 -8.66
N ASP A 41 -9.81 3.30 -9.18
CA ASP A 41 -10.08 2.49 -10.36
C ASP A 41 -9.51 3.14 -11.64
N ALA A 42 -9.76 2.50 -12.78
CA ALA A 42 -9.33 3.00 -14.09
C ALA A 42 -9.97 4.35 -14.48
N PHE A 43 -11.08 4.74 -13.84
CA PHE A 43 -11.75 6.02 -14.03
C PHE A 43 -11.27 7.10 -13.04
N GLY A 44 -10.33 6.76 -12.17
CA GLY A 44 -9.79 7.65 -11.14
C GLY A 44 -10.67 7.78 -9.89
N GLN A 45 -11.74 7.00 -9.78
CA GLN A 45 -12.64 7.02 -8.62
C GLN A 45 -12.02 6.25 -7.45
N PRO A 46 -12.01 6.81 -6.23
CA PRO A 46 -11.50 6.10 -5.06
C PRO A 46 -12.42 4.93 -4.71
N VAL A 47 -11.84 3.73 -4.61
CA VAL A 47 -12.56 2.49 -4.27
C VAL A 47 -12.16 2.01 -2.88
N LEU A 48 -10.89 2.15 -2.52
CA LEU A 48 -10.37 1.80 -1.19
C LEU A 48 -9.38 2.86 -0.71
N MET A 49 -9.13 2.88 0.58
CA MET A 49 -8.12 3.71 1.22
C MET A 49 -7.18 2.82 2.05
N ILE A 50 -5.88 3.13 2.03
CA ILE A 50 -4.88 2.53 2.90
C ILE A 50 -4.46 3.57 3.94
N LYS A 51 -4.61 3.22 5.21
CA LYS A 51 -4.23 4.08 6.34
C LYS A 51 -2.95 3.53 6.97
N GLY A 52 -1.93 4.38 7.04
CA GLY A 52 -0.66 4.04 7.67
C GLY A 52 -0.75 3.94 9.20
N PRO A 53 0.28 3.37 9.84
CA PRO A 53 0.35 3.23 11.28
C PRO A 53 0.27 4.58 11.99
N SER A 54 -0.21 4.55 13.25
CA SER A 54 -0.18 5.73 14.12
C SER A 54 1.24 6.09 14.48
N ALA A 55 1.58 7.38 14.47
CA ALA A 55 2.77 7.87 15.15
C ALA A 55 2.79 7.51 16.67
N VAL A 56 1.62 7.19 17.25
CA VAL A 56 1.43 6.97 18.70
C VAL A 56 1.61 5.50 19.14
N LEU A 57 1.60 4.52 18.22
CA LEU A 57 1.62 3.08 18.56
C LEU A 57 2.82 2.40 17.91
N CYS A 58 3.82 2.08 18.74
CA CYS A 58 5.20 1.85 18.36
C CYS A 58 5.61 0.36 18.36
N SER A 59 4.95 -0.51 17.60
CA SER A 59 5.49 -1.90 17.45
C SER A 59 5.26 -2.58 16.10
N ASP A 60 4.21 -2.26 15.35
CA ASP A 60 3.95 -2.96 14.08
C ASP A 60 3.63 -2.01 12.93
N SER A 61 4.37 -2.17 11.84
CA SER A 61 4.15 -1.46 10.57
C SER A 61 2.94 -2.02 9.83
N ILE A 62 1.76 -1.88 10.44
CA ILE A 62 0.47 -2.30 9.87
C ILE A 62 -0.13 -1.14 9.10
N PHE A 63 -0.45 -1.38 7.84
CA PHE A 63 -1.21 -0.49 6.99
C PHE A 63 -2.60 -1.11 6.79
N GLU A 64 -3.64 -0.42 7.24
CA GLU A 64 -5.03 -0.92 7.17
C GLU A 64 -5.65 -0.56 5.82
N VAL A 65 -6.18 -1.54 5.09
CA VAL A 65 -6.98 -1.32 3.88
C VAL A 65 -8.44 -1.20 4.31
N LYS A 66 -9.06 -0.05 4.00
CA LYS A 66 -10.42 0.30 4.38
C LYS A 66 -11.24 0.70 3.17
N SER A 67 -12.56 0.65 3.36
CA SER A 67 -13.50 1.38 2.50
C SER A 67 -13.25 2.89 2.58
N VAL A 68 -13.65 3.62 1.54
CA VAL A 68 -13.45 5.08 1.41
C VAL A 68 -14.16 5.86 2.52
N ASP A 69 -15.27 5.33 3.03
CA ASP A 69 -16.02 5.87 4.17
C ASP A 69 -15.33 5.67 5.53
N GLU A 70 -14.16 5.03 5.56
CA GLU A 70 -13.40 4.61 6.74
C GLU A 70 -14.15 3.64 7.70
N GLN A 71 -15.36 3.18 7.36
CA GLN A 71 -16.20 2.37 8.27
C GLN A 71 -15.82 0.90 8.26
N HIS A 72 -15.43 0.37 7.10
CA HIS A 72 -15.19 -1.06 6.92
C HIS A 72 -13.70 -1.36 6.69
N ILE A 73 -13.15 -2.30 7.44
CA ILE A 73 -11.81 -2.84 7.20
C ILE A 73 -11.91 -3.96 6.18
N VAL A 74 -11.31 -3.74 5.02
CA VAL A 74 -11.30 -4.69 3.89
C VAL A 74 -10.09 -5.62 3.98
N GLY A 75 -9.00 -5.14 4.57
CA GLY A 75 -7.73 -5.84 4.55
C GLY A 75 -6.65 -5.17 5.37
N MET A 76 -5.47 -5.79 5.37
CA MET A 76 -4.28 -5.24 6.01
C MET A 76 -3.07 -5.60 5.17
N ILE A 77 -2.13 -4.65 5.07
CA ILE A 77 -0.78 -4.83 4.56
C ILE A 77 0.14 -4.81 5.78
N ARG A 78 0.86 -5.91 6.03
CA ARG A 78 1.76 -6.03 7.18
C ARG A 78 3.15 -6.44 6.73
N ARG A 79 4.19 -5.80 7.28
CA ARG A 79 5.57 -6.28 7.22
C ARG A 79 5.85 -7.08 8.49
N HIS A 80 6.14 -8.37 8.37
CA HIS A 80 6.52 -9.19 9.54
C HIS A 80 7.97 -8.90 9.91
N TRP A 81 8.24 -8.45 11.14
CA TRP A 81 9.60 -8.39 11.68
C TRP A 81 9.96 -9.73 12.33
N ARG A 82 11.12 -10.28 11.97
CA ARG A 82 11.70 -11.44 12.65
C ARG A 82 11.96 -11.10 14.12
N GLY A 83 11.20 -11.69 15.04
CA GLY A 83 11.50 -11.51 16.45
C GLY A 83 10.44 -11.98 17.43
N PHE A 84 9.88 -13.18 17.28
CA PHE A 84 9.64 -14.12 18.39
C PHE A 84 9.02 -15.42 17.85
N SER A 85 9.45 -16.55 18.40
CA SER A 85 9.13 -17.94 18.05
C SER A 85 9.83 -18.53 16.83
N GLU A 86 10.55 -19.61 17.14
CA GLU A 86 11.26 -20.51 16.25
C GLU A 86 10.31 -21.25 15.31
N GLU A 87 10.91 -21.71 14.22
CA GLU A 87 10.42 -22.71 13.28
C GLU A 87 9.50 -22.24 12.13
N MET A 88 10.07 -22.41 10.92
CA MET A 88 9.37 -22.57 9.64
C MET A 88 8.87 -21.29 8.94
N PHE A 89 9.79 -20.65 8.20
CA PHE A 89 9.74 -20.51 6.72
C PHE A 89 10.26 -19.16 6.19
N ASN A 90 11.50 -19.23 5.71
CA ASN A 90 12.10 -18.45 4.62
C ASN A 90 12.44 -16.97 4.88
N PHE A 91 13.70 -16.66 4.57
CA PHE A 91 14.36 -15.35 4.57
C PHE A 91 13.76 -14.41 3.52
N THR A 92 12.52 -13.99 3.72
CA THR A 92 11.92 -12.92 2.91
C THR A 92 11.06 -12.11 3.85
N ASP A 93 11.29 -10.80 3.91
CA ASP A 93 10.38 -9.86 4.54
C ASP A 93 9.04 -9.93 3.76
N LYS A 94 8.15 -10.84 4.17
CA LYS A 94 6.89 -11.09 3.44
C LYS A 94 5.91 -9.98 3.78
N PHE A 95 5.67 -9.06 2.84
CA PHE A 95 4.47 -8.23 2.87
C PHE A 95 3.26 -9.12 2.62
N GLY A 96 2.43 -9.31 3.64
CA GLY A 96 1.15 -10.00 3.51
C GLY A 96 0.04 -9.00 3.22
N ILE A 97 -0.74 -9.24 2.17
CA ILE A 97 -1.98 -8.50 1.89
C ILE A 97 -3.17 -9.46 1.92
N ASN A 98 -4.19 -9.10 2.70
CA ASN A 98 -5.46 -9.82 2.76
C ASN A 98 -6.57 -8.94 2.16
N PHE A 99 -7.43 -9.52 1.33
CA PHE A 99 -8.62 -8.87 0.77
C PHE A 99 -9.72 -9.92 0.56
N PRO A 100 -11.01 -9.53 0.51
CA PRO A 100 -12.10 -10.47 0.28
C PRO A 100 -11.97 -11.14 -1.10
N ARG A 101 -12.43 -12.39 -1.19
CA ARG A 101 -12.38 -13.19 -2.42
C ARG A 101 -13.08 -12.49 -3.59
N ASP A 102 -14.18 -11.80 -3.29
CA ASP A 102 -15.05 -11.16 -4.27
C ASP A 102 -14.59 -9.75 -4.70
N LEU A 103 -13.43 -9.28 -4.20
CA LEU A 103 -12.85 -8.01 -4.65
C LEU A 103 -12.43 -8.10 -6.13
N ASP A 104 -12.69 -7.03 -6.89
CA ASP A 104 -12.33 -6.92 -8.31
C ASP A 104 -10.84 -7.23 -8.53
N VAL A 105 -10.56 -8.08 -9.51
CA VAL A 105 -9.21 -8.51 -9.90
C VAL A 105 -8.32 -7.31 -10.27
N LYS A 106 -8.89 -6.26 -10.89
CA LYS A 106 -8.16 -5.03 -11.20
C LYS A 106 -7.72 -4.34 -9.91
N ILE A 107 -8.60 -4.22 -8.92
CA ILE A 107 -8.30 -3.59 -7.63
C ILE A 107 -7.28 -4.42 -6.84
N LYS A 108 -7.34 -5.76 -6.92
CA LYS A 108 -6.29 -6.63 -6.35
C LYS A 108 -4.91 -6.34 -6.96
N ALA A 109 -4.85 -6.15 -8.29
CA ALA A 109 -3.59 -5.78 -8.95
C ALA A 109 -3.10 -4.39 -8.52
N VAL A 110 -4.01 -3.42 -8.37
CA VAL A 110 -3.66 -2.07 -7.88
C VAL A 110 -3.18 -2.12 -6.42
N LEU A 111 -3.79 -2.95 -5.58
CA LEU A 111 -3.37 -3.18 -4.19
C LEU A 111 -1.98 -3.82 -4.07
N LEU A 112 -1.63 -4.73 -4.98
CA LEU A 112 -0.25 -5.24 -5.08
C LEU A 112 0.72 -4.12 -5.46
N GLY A 113 0.35 -3.28 -6.42
CA GLY A 113 1.11 -2.06 -6.75
C GLY A 113 1.28 -1.13 -5.53
N ALA A 114 0.23 -0.95 -4.73
CA ALA A 114 0.29 -0.15 -3.51
C ALA A 114 1.28 -0.73 -2.50
N THR A 115 1.33 -2.05 -2.37
CA THR A 115 2.30 -2.73 -1.49
C THR A 115 3.73 -2.44 -1.93
N ILE A 116 4.03 -2.50 -3.23
CA ILE A 116 5.35 -2.16 -3.79
C ILE A 116 5.68 -0.68 -3.53
N LEU A 117 4.71 0.22 -3.75
CA LEU A 117 4.91 1.65 -3.52
C LEU A 117 5.22 1.94 -2.04
N ILE A 118 4.47 1.35 -1.11
CA ILE A 118 4.69 1.49 0.33
C ILE A 118 6.07 0.95 0.70
N ASP A 119 6.46 -0.21 0.19
CA ASP A 119 7.79 -0.78 0.46
C ASP A 119 8.92 0.15 -0.01
N CYS A 120 8.82 0.67 -1.22
CA CYS A 120 9.78 1.63 -1.78
C CYS A 120 9.86 2.93 -0.98
N LEU A 121 8.73 3.47 -0.52
CA LEU A 121 8.67 4.73 0.23
C LEU A 121 9.20 4.60 1.67
N TYR A 122 8.86 3.51 2.36
CA TYR A 122 9.15 3.34 3.78
C TYR A 122 10.43 2.56 4.07
N PHE A 123 10.84 1.64 3.18
CA PHE A 123 11.92 0.68 3.45
C PHE A 123 13.04 0.69 2.40
N GLY A 124 12.74 1.08 1.16
CA GLY A 124 13.73 1.14 0.06
C GLY A 124 14.91 2.11 0.25
N ARG A 125 14.91 2.94 1.31
CA ARG A 125 16.03 3.86 1.63
C ARG A 125 17.08 3.30 2.59
N ASN A 126 16.88 2.12 3.18
CA ASN A 126 17.79 1.56 4.20
C ASN A 126 18.82 0.55 3.67
N GLN A 127 19.03 0.42 2.36
CA GLN A 127 20.00 -0.54 1.79
C GLN A 127 21.34 0.08 1.36
N ASN A 128 21.59 1.35 1.71
CA ASN A 128 22.89 2.04 1.57
C ASN A 128 23.39 2.57 2.92
N ARG A 129 23.59 1.68 3.90
CA ARG A 129 24.46 1.92 5.05
C ARG A 129 25.27 0.68 5.37
#